data_AF-A0A527ZK01-F1
#
_entry.id   AF-A0A527ZK01-F1
#
_cell.length_a   1.000
_cell.length_b   1.000
_cell.length_c   1.000
_cell.angle_alpha   90.00
_cell.angle_beta   90.00
_cell.angle_gamma   90.00
#
_symmetry.space_group_name_H-M   'P 1'
#
loop_
_entity.id
_entity.type
_entity.pdbx_description
1 polymer ?
#
loop_
_entity_poly.entity_id
_entity_poly.type
_entity_poly.pdbx_seq_one_letter_code
_entity_poly.pdbx_strand_id
1 'polypeptide(L)' 'MAESIAQKTCTPCRGGIPPLTEKEAGGYLSQTPGWDLLEAGHLIRRKFRFADFREALTFVDEVGRLAEE' A
#
# COMPACT_ATOMS: atom_id res chain seq x y z
N MET A 1 16.67 8.42 -12.22
CA MET A 1 16.45 7.84 -10.87
C MET A 1 14.95 7.70 -10.71
N ALA A 2 14.44 6.50 -10.44
CA ALA A 2 13.00 6.31 -10.28
C ALA A 2 12.57 6.86 -8.91
N GLU A 3 11.63 7.80 -8.90
CA GLU A 3 11.05 8.37 -7.69
C GLU A 3 10.25 7.28 -6.95
N SER A 4 10.56 7.06 -5.67
CA SER A 4 9.92 6.02 -4.85
C SER A 4 8.42 6.24 -4.75
N ILE A 5 7.60 5.19 -4.86
CA ILE A 5 6.15 5.32 -4.68
C ILE A 5 5.77 5.94 -3.33
N ALA A 6 6.61 5.77 -2.30
CA ALA A 6 6.38 6.31 -0.97
C ALA A 6 6.50 7.84 -0.90
N GLN A 7 7.10 8.47 -1.91
CA GLN A 7 7.23 9.92 -2.02
C GLN A 7 6.13 10.53 -2.91
N LYS A 8 5.30 9.70 -3.54
CA LYS A 8 4.20 10.17 -4.38
C LYS A 8 3.03 10.62 -3.51
N THR A 9 2.42 11.73 -3.89
CA THR A 9 1.18 12.20 -3.27
C THR A 9 -0.01 11.41 -3.83
N CYS A 10 -0.79 10.80 -2.94
CA CYS A 10 -2.04 10.14 -3.29
C CYS A 10 -3.13 11.21 -3.49
N THR A 11 -3.41 11.56 -4.75
CA THR A 11 -4.49 12.51 -5.12
C THR A 11 -5.93 11.98 -5.26
N PRO A 12 -6.24 10.66 -5.25
CA PRO A 12 -7.58 10.15 -5.58
C PRO A 12 -8.67 10.53 -4.57
N CYS A 13 -8.32 11.14 -3.43
CA CYS A 13 -9.29 11.72 -2.49
C CYS A 13 -10.13 12.87 -3.09
N ARG A 14 -9.81 13.38 -4.29
CA ARG A 14 -10.49 14.53 -4.93
C ARG A 14 -11.40 14.19 -6.13
N GLY A 15 -11.52 12.90 -6.49
CA GLY A 15 -12.34 12.45 -7.62
C GLY A 15 -11.78 12.85 -9.00
N GLY A 16 -12.32 12.25 -10.07
CA GLY A 16 -11.99 12.60 -11.47
C GLY A 16 -10.72 11.95 -12.04
N ILE A 17 -9.98 11.16 -11.25
CA ILE A 17 -8.83 10.38 -11.72
C ILE A 17 -9.26 8.92 -11.89
N PRO A 18 -9.06 8.31 -13.07
CA PRO A 18 -9.37 6.90 -13.26
C PRO A 18 -8.49 6.02 -12.35
N PRO A 19 -9.00 4.88 -11.87
CA PRO A 19 -8.19 3.94 -11.11
C PRO A 19 -7.04 3.40 -11.98
N LEU A 20 -5.98 2.94 -11.32
CA LEU A 20 -4.89 2.24 -12.01
C LEU A 20 -5.44 1.00 -12.73
N THR A 21 -4.95 0.74 -13.94
CA THR A 21 -5.14 -0.54 -14.61
C THR A 21 -4.33 -1.64 -13.90
N GLU A 22 -4.73 -2.90 -14.08
CA GLU A 22 -3.99 -4.05 -13.54
C GLU A 22 -2.51 -4.05 -13.93
N LYS A 23 -2.21 -3.67 -15.19
CA LYS A 23 -0.84 -3.56 -15.70
C LYS A 23 -0.05 -2.45 -14.99
N GLU A 24 -0.66 -1.28 -14.78
CA GLU A 24 -0.03 -0.18 -14.07
C GLU A 24 0.23 -0.54 -12.60
N ALA A 25 -0.78 -1.12 -11.93
CA ALA A 25 -0.66 -1.60 -10.56
C ALA A 25 0.44 -2.67 -10.42
N GLY A 26 0.49 -3.64 -11.34
CA GLY A 26 1.54 -4.65 -11.40
C GLY A 26 2.94 -4.07 -11.58
N GLY A 27 3.09 -2.96 -12.32
CA GLY A 27 4.37 -2.26 -12.47
C GLY A 27 4.94 -1.73 -11.14
N TYR A 28 4.07 -1.37 -10.20
CA TYR A 28 4.48 -0.87 -8.88
C TYR A 28 4.89 -1.97 -7.90
N LEU A 29 4.52 -3.24 -8.12
CA LEU A 29 4.87 -4.36 -7.23
C LEU A 29 6.39 -4.54 -7.05
N SER A 30 7.17 -4.17 -8.07
CA SER A 30 8.64 -4.18 -8.00
C SER A 30 9.21 -3.27 -6.89
N GLN A 31 8.46 -2.23 -6.51
CA GLN A 31 8.83 -1.27 -5.46
C GLN A 31 8.19 -1.60 -4.10
N THR A 32 7.27 -2.57 -4.05
CA THR A 32 6.54 -2.96 -2.83
C THR A 32 6.70 -4.46 -2.53
N PRO A 33 7.93 -4.92 -2.21
CA PRO A 33 8.17 -6.33 -1.94
C PRO A 33 7.29 -6.85 -0.79
N GLY A 34 6.71 -8.03 -1.01
CA GLY A 34 5.84 -8.72 -0.05
C GLY A 34 4.35 -8.33 -0.13
N TRP A 35 3.97 -7.42 -1.04
CA TRP A 35 2.57 -7.13 -1.34
C TRP A 35 2.09 -7.98 -2.51
N ASP A 36 0.91 -8.58 -2.36
CA ASP A 36 0.16 -9.26 -3.42
C ASP A 36 -0.79 -8.26 -4.07
N LEU A 37 -0.97 -8.37 -5.40
CA LEU A 37 -2.05 -7.71 -6.12
C LEU A 37 -3.22 -8.69 -6.29
N LEU A 38 -4.43 -8.22 -5.97
CA LEU A 38 -5.66 -8.99 -5.95
C LEU A 38 -6.76 -8.23 -6.70
N GLU A 39 -7.87 -8.92 -6.99
CA GLU A 39 -9.07 -8.34 -7.62
C GLU A 39 -8.76 -7.52 -8.88
N ALA A 40 -7.99 -8.11 -9.82
CA ALA A 40 -7.60 -7.46 -11.07
C ALA A 40 -6.94 -6.07 -10.90
N GLY A 41 -6.24 -5.85 -9.78
CA GLY A 41 -5.53 -4.61 -9.50
C GLY A 41 -6.22 -3.65 -8.54
N HIS A 42 -7.43 -3.99 -8.07
CA HIS A 42 -8.21 -3.12 -7.18
C HIS A 42 -7.85 -3.25 -5.71
N LEU A 43 -7.14 -4.31 -5.31
CA LEU A 43 -6.78 -4.56 -3.93
C LEU A 43 -5.33 -5.03 -3.82
N ILE A 44 -4.62 -4.56 -2.80
CA ILE A 44 -3.32 -5.11 -2.41
C ILE A 44 -3.39 -5.74 -1.02
N ARG A 45 -2.60 -6.78 -0.79
CA ARG A 45 -2.56 -7.48 0.51
C ARG A 45 -1.14 -7.83 0.88
N ARG A 46 -0.78 -7.59 2.14
CA ARG A 46 0.44 -8.12 2.74
C ARG A 46 0.13 -8.72 4.10
N LYS A 47 0.77 -9.86 4.40
CA LYS A 47 0.70 -10.49 5.72
C LYS A 47 1.96 -10.16 6.49
N PHE A 48 1.78 -9.58 7.68
CA PHE A 48 2.86 -9.36 8.64
C PHE A 48 2.75 -10.41 9.75
N ARG A 49 3.90 -10.90 10.22
CA ARG A 49 3.98 -11.89 11.30
C ARG A 49 4.85 -11.29 12.41
N PHE A 50 4.40 -11.49 13.64
CA PHE A 50 5.03 -10.95 14.85
C PHE A 50 5.19 -12.09 15.86
N ALA A 51 6.08 -11.90 16.84
CA ALA A 51 6.33 -12.92 17.85
C ALA A 51 5.15 -13.05 18.83
N ASP A 52 4.45 -11.95 19.10
CA ASP A 52 3.30 -11.90 19.99
C ASP A 52 2.27 -10.84 19.58
N PHE A 53 1.17 -10.79 20.35
CA PHE A 53 0.07 -9.86 20.12
C PHE A 53 0.45 -8.39 20.38
N ARG A 54 1.35 -8.12 21.33
CA ARG A 54 1.73 -6.75 21.69
C ARG A 54 2.48 -6.09 20.54
N GLU A 55 3.45 -6.81 19.97
CA GLU A 55 4.19 -6.33 18.80
C GLU A 55 3.26 -6.06 17.60
N ALA A 56 2.31 -6.97 17.34
CA ALA A 56 1.34 -6.80 16.27
C ALA A 56 0.46 -5.55 16.49
N LEU A 57 0.04 -5.29 17.73
CA LEU A 57 -0.78 -4.13 18.05
C LEU A 57 0.00 -2.82 17.91
N THR A 58 1.27 -2.78 18.34
CA THR A 58 2.15 -1.62 18.13
C THR A 58 2.29 -1.29 16.65
N PHE A 59 2.51 -2.31 15.80
CA PHE A 59 2.56 -2.11 14.35
C PHE A 59 1.24 -1.54 13.78
N VAL A 60 0.09 -2.04 14.23
CA VAL A 60 -1.22 -1.54 13.77
C VAL A 60 -1.44 -0.08 14.19
N ASP A 61 -1.01 0.30 15.40
CA ASP A 61 -1.12 1.69 15.90
C ASP A 61 -0.27 2.65 15.05
N GLU A 62 0.97 2.26 14.72
CA GLU A 62 1.85 3.04 13.84
C GLU A 62 1.24 3.24 12.44
N VAL A 63 0.68 2.18 11.85
CA VAL A 63 -0.03 2.26 10.56
C VAL A 63 -1.27 3.13 10.65
N GLY A 64 -2.02 3.02 11.75
CA GLY A 64 -3.21 3.85 12.00
C GLY A 64 -2.87 5.33 12.07
N ARG A 65 -1.82 5.69 12.80
CA ARG A 65 -1.34 7.07 12.88
C ARG A 65 -0.93 7.62 11.52
N LEU A 66 -0.22 6.82 10.72
CA LEU A 66 0.17 7.21 9.36
C LEU A 66 -1.03 7.43 8.43
N ALA A 67 -2.12 6.69 8.62
CA ALA A 67 -3.32 6.82 7.78
C ALA A 67 -4.15 8.09 8.06
N GLU A 68 -3.96 8.73 9.22
CA GLU A 68 -4.60 9.99 9.61
C GLU A 68 -3.81 11.23 9.17
N GLU A 69 -2.56 11.07 8.73
CA GLU A 69 -1.70 12.14 8.17
C GLU A 69 -2.07 12.46 6.71
#